data_AF-A0AAE1FV82-F1
#
_entry.id   AF-A0AAE1FV82-F1
#
_cell.length_a   1.000
_cell.length_b   1.000
_cell.length_c   1.000
_cell.angle_alpha   90.00
_cell.angle_beta   90.00
_cell.angle_gamma   90.00
#
_symmetry.space_group_name_H-M   'P 1'
#
loop_
_entity.id
_entity.type
_entity.pdbx_description
1 polymer ?
#
loop_
_entity_poly.entity_id
_entity_poly.type
_entity_poly.pdbx_seq_one_letter_code
_entity_poly.pdbx_strand_id
1 'polypeptide(L)'
;MSDIRYIHWISRMGRKSTASVHQLKTLPPTSEALVENVKRAQFQACIWRAALTGEAPDMDPVENGWVLDDDFGALIPVTLPPQTEIAPAAVMKLIQCGCSTETSCSTERCGCVASQISCSAFCHCQAEIRTCQNKWTLLRQRIEDANYSDANESDAEVDRDD
;
A
#
# COMPACT_ATOMS: atom_id res chain seq x y z
N MET A 1 0.70 -4.61 15.59
CA MET A 1 0.36 -5.99 15.16
C MET A 1 -0.36 -6.66 16.31
N SER A 2 -1.54 -7.25 16.08
CA SER A 2 -2.19 -8.06 17.13
C SER A 2 -1.39 -9.35 17.38
N ASP A 3 -1.43 -9.86 18.61
CA ASP A 3 -0.67 -11.05 19.02
C ASP A 3 -0.96 -12.27 18.14
N ILE A 4 -2.21 -12.42 17.71
CA ILE A 4 -2.66 -13.50 16.82
C ILE A 4 -1.97 -13.42 15.45
N ARG A 5 -1.84 -12.22 14.89
CA ARG A 5 -1.19 -11.99 13.58
C ARG A 5 0.29 -12.33 13.65
N TYR A 6 0.95 -12.00 14.78
CA TYR A 6 2.36 -12.29 15.02
C TYR A 6 2.61 -13.81 15.15
N ILE A 7 1.80 -14.51 15.96
CA ILE A 7 1.91 -15.97 16.15
C ILE A 7 1.74 -16.72 14.82
N HIS A 8 0.73 -16.33 14.03
CA HIS A 8 0.46 -16.99 12.75
C HIS A 8 1.57 -16.75 11.71
N TRP A 9 2.17 -15.56 11.73
CA TRP A 9 3.33 -15.25 10.90
C TRP A 9 4.55 -16.09 11.31
N ILE A 10 4.89 -16.16 12.60
CA ILE A 10 6.00 -16.98 13.09
C ILE A 10 5.82 -18.46 12.74
N SER A 11 4.63 -19.03 12.99
CA SER A 11 4.37 -20.45 12.75
C SER A 11 4.54 -20.83 11.27
N ARG A 12 4.27 -19.91 10.36
CA ARG A 12 4.31 -20.15 8.90
C ARG A 12 5.66 -19.79 8.29
N MET A 13 6.37 -18.82 8.87
CA MET A 13 7.60 -18.24 8.34
C MET A 13 8.88 -18.80 9.01
N GLY A 14 8.80 -19.28 10.25
CA GLY A 14 9.97 -19.75 11.02
C GLY A 14 10.59 -21.08 10.55
N ARG A 15 10.03 -21.75 9.54
CA ARG A 15 10.47 -23.09 9.08
C ARG A 15 11.10 -23.11 7.68
N LYS A 16 11.18 -21.99 6.96
CA LYS A 16 11.73 -21.96 5.59
C LYS A 16 12.99 -21.09 5.54
N SER A 17 14.05 -21.67 4.98
CA SER A 17 15.37 -21.09 4.75
C SER A 17 15.31 -19.59 4.40
N THR A 18 16.15 -18.80 5.06
CA THR A 18 16.37 -17.35 4.89
C THR A 18 16.90 -16.95 3.50
N ALA A 19 17.04 -17.90 2.57
CA ALA A 19 17.56 -17.69 1.22
C ALA A 19 16.55 -17.06 0.24
N SER A 20 15.26 -17.00 0.59
CA SER A 20 14.23 -16.41 -0.28
C SER A 20 13.76 -15.08 0.29
N VAL A 21 14.08 -13.99 -0.42
CA VAL A 21 13.55 -12.64 -0.18
C VAL A 21 12.06 -12.72 0.09
N HIS A 22 11.64 -12.29 1.29
CA HIS A 22 10.26 -12.40 1.72
C HIS A 22 9.37 -11.48 0.88
N GLN A 23 8.41 -12.07 0.18
CA GLN A 23 7.46 -11.30 -0.64
C GLN A 23 6.39 -10.69 0.26
N LEU A 24 6.12 -9.39 0.10
CA LEU A 24 5.10 -8.64 0.85
C LEU A 24 3.74 -9.35 0.92
N LYS A 25 3.33 -9.97 -0.19
CA LYS A 25 2.06 -10.70 -0.30
C LYS A 25 1.91 -11.90 0.65
N THR A 26 2.99 -12.32 1.30
CA THR A 26 2.98 -13.39 2.31
C THR A 26 2.69 -12.88 3.72
N LEU A 27 2.68 -11.56 3.92
CA LEU A 27 2.28 -10.97 5.18
C LEU A 27 0.77 -11.21 5.39
N PRO A 28 0.35 -11.55 6.61
CA PRO A 28 -1.08 -11.54 6.94
C PRO A 28 -1.66 -10.13 6.73
N PRO A 29 -2.95 -10.00 6.37
CA PRO A 29 -3.59 -8.70 6.17
C PRO A 29 -3.54 -7.84 7.44
N THR A 30 -3.60 -6.52 7.28
CA THR A 30 -3.80 -5.61 8.40
C THR A 30 -5.19 -5.78 9.00
N SER A 31 -5.40 -5.29 10.23
CA SER A 31 -6.72 -5.39 10.87
C SER A 31 -7.76 -4.61 10.07
N GLU A 32 -7.35 -3.47 9.54
CA GLU A 32 -8.13 -2.55 8.74
C GLU A 32 -8.51 -3.18 7.39
N ALA A 33 -7.54 -3.80 6.69
CA ALA A 33 -7.83 -4.55 5.47
C ALA A 33 -8.79 -5.72 5.70
N LEU A 34 -8.68 -6.39 6.87
CA LEU A 34 -9.60 -7.45 7.25
C LEU A 34 -11.02 -6.90 7.49
N VAL A 35 -11.16 -5.76 8.16
CA VAL A 35 -12.45 -5.09 8.38
C VAL A 35 -13.13 -4.76 7.05
N GLU A 36 -12.41 -4.16 6.10
CA GLU A 36 -12.96 -3.85 4.77
C GLU A 36 -13.35 -5.12 4.00
N ASN A 37 -12.58 -6.20 4.15
CA ASN A 37 -12.96 -7.50 3.57
C ASN A 37 -14.24 -8.09 4.19
N VAL A 38 -14.42 -7.96 5.50
CA VAL A 38 -15.64 -8.40 6.20
C VAL A 38 -16.84 -7.59 5.73
N LYS A 39 -16.72 -6.26 5.62
CA LYS A 39 -17.78 -5.39 5.10
C LYS A 39 -18.24 -5.83 3.70
N ARG A 40 -17.30 -6.06 2.78
CA ARG A 40 -17.64 -6.53 1.42
C ARG A 40 -18.29 -7.90 1.43
N ALA A 41 -17.80 -8.83 2.24
CA ALA A 41 -18.38 -10.16 2.36
C ALA A 41 -19.82 -10.11 2.91
N GLN A 42 -20.07 -9.24 3.90
CA GLN A 42 -21.40 -8.98 4.44
C GLN A 42 -22.34 -8.40 3.37
N PHE A 43 -21.89 -7.39 2.63
CA PHE A 43 -22.65 -6.79 1.54
C PHE A 43 -23.04 -7.82 0.48
N GLN A 44 -22.08 -8.65 0.06
CA GLN A 44 -22.31 -9.71 -0.91
C GLN A 44 -23.33 -10.75 -0.40
N ALA A 45 -23.24 -11.14 0.88
CA ALA A 45 -24.18 -12.07 1.49
C ALA A 45 -25.61 -11.49 1.53
N CYS A 46 -25.76 -10.21 1.82
CA CYS A 46 -27.06 -9.54 1.79
C CYS A 46 -27.64 -9.46 0.37
N ILE A 47 -26.83 -9.18 -0.65
CA ILE A 47 -27.29 -9.25 -2.06
C ILE A 47 -27.82 -10.64 -2.37
N TRP A 48 -27.08 -11.69 -2.02
CA TRP A 48 -27.53 -13.06 -2.27
C TRP A 48 -28.82 -13.42 -1.51
N ARG A 49 -28.98 -12.93 -0.28
CA ARG A 49 -30.22 -13.11 0.48
C ARG A 49 -31.39 -12.40 -0.19
N ALA A 50 -31.19 -11.17 -0.64
CA ALA A 50 -32.22 -10.33 -1.24
C ALA A 50 -32.62 -10.82 -2.65
N ALA A 51 -31.72 -11.52 -3.34
CA ALA A 51 -32.03 -12.20 -4.61
C ALA A 51 -33.18 -13.23 -4.49
N LEU A 52 -33.47 -13.73 -3.28
CA LEU A 52 -34.60 -14.63 -3.04
C LEU A 52 -35.95 -13.90 -2.96
N THR A 53 -35.95 -12.61 -2.63
CA THR A 53 -37.17 -11.79 -2.50
C THR A 53 -37.41 -10.89 -3.71
N GLY A 54 -36.39 -10.72 -4.58
CA GLY A 54 -36.47 -9.87 -5.77
C GLY A 54 -36.32 -8.38 -5.48
N GLU A 55 -36.09 -8.01 -4.22
CA GLU A 55 -35.86 -6.65 -3.77
C GLU A 55 -34.36 -6.42 -3.56
N ALA A 56 -33.85 -5.24 -3.90
CA ALA A 56 -32.47 -4.90 -3.60
C ALA A 56 -32.28 -4.72 -2.09
N PRO A 57 -31.12 -5.12 -1.52
CA PRO A 57 -30.86 -4.87 -0.11
C PRO A 57 -30.69 -3.36 0.14
N ASP A 58 -31.27 -2.87 1.22
CA ASP A 58 -31.09 -1.49 1.71
C ASP A 58 -29.71 -1.35 2.38
N MET A 59 -28.66 -1.30 1.57
CA MET A 59 -27.29 -1.05 2.00
C MET A 59 -26.53 -0.24 0.97
N ASP A 60 -25.81 0.77 1.45
CA ASP A 60 -24.89 1.55 0.64
C ASP A 60 -23.57 0.77 0.43
N PRO A 61 -23.14 0.49 -0.80
CA PRO A 61 -21.85 -0.14 -1.07
C PRO A 61 -20.67 0.68 -0.52
N VAL A 62 -20.76 2.02 -0.47
CA VAL A 62 -19.66 2.89 0.00
C VAL A 62 -19.40 2.70 1.50
N GLU A 63 -20.46 2.48 2.28
CA GLU A 63 -20.35 2.11 3.70
C GLU A 63 -19.90 0.66 3.92
N ASN A 64 -19.88 -0.16 2.85
CA ASN A 64 -19.58 -1.58 2.89
C ASN A 64 -18.30 -1.98 2.15
N GLY A 65 -17.30 -1.09 2.18
CA GLY A 65 -15.94 -1.39 1.72
C GLY A 65 -15.74 -1.33 0.22
N TRP A 66 -16.56 -0.50 -0.43
CA TRP A 66 -16.38 -0.03 -1.80
C TRP A 66 -16.18 1.48 -1.81
N VAL A 67 -15.62 2.00 -2.90
CA VAL A 67 -15.57 3.42 -3.21
C VAL A 67 -16.10 3.61 -4.63
N LEU A 68 -16.82 4.71 -4.86
CA LEU A 68 -17.23 5.08 -6.20
C LEU A 68 -16.04 5.74 -6.92
N ASP A 69 -15.67 5.20 -8.06
CA ASP A 69 -14.76 5.84 -8.98
C ASP A 69 -15.53 6.88 -9.79
N ASP A 70 -15.26 8.16 -9.55
CA ASP A 70 -15.94 9.28 -10.20
C ASP A 70 -15.64 9.35 -11.71
N ASP A 71 -14.50 8.81 -12.16
CA ASP A 71 -14.10 8.85 -13.57
C ASP A 71 -14.84 7.78 -14.40
N PHE A 72 -15.00 6.58 -13.82
CA PHE A 72 -15.55 5.42 -14.53
C PHE A 72 -16.97 5.04 -14.07
N GLY A 73 -17.50 5.68 -13.03
CA GLY A 73 -18.80 5.36 -12.43
C GLY A 73 -18.86 3.94 -11.86
N ALA A 74 -17.72 3.38 -11.47
CA ALA A 74 -17.58 1.99 -11.06
C ALA A 74 -17.31 1.88 -9.56
N LEU A 75 -17.84 0.83 -8.92
CA LEU A 75 -17.50 0.51 -7.54
C LEU A 75 -16.17 -0.23 -7.50
N ILE A 76 -15.18 0.35 -6.81
CA ILE A 76 -13.86 -0.24 -6.59
C ILE A 76 -13.76 -0.74 -5.14
N PRO A 77 -13.29 -1.97 -4.89
CA PRO A 77 -13.18 -2.47 -3.52
C PRO A 77 -12.06 -1.76 -2.76
N VAL A 78 -12.35 -1.32 -1.54
CA VAL A 78 -11.37 -0.73 -0.63
C VAL A 78 -10.47 -1.84 -0.06
N THR A 79 -9.32 -2.06 -0.67
CA THR A 79 -8.40 -3.13 -0.23
C THR A 79 -7.66 -2.77 1.05
N LEU A 80 -7.37 -1.48 1.24
CA LEU A 80 -6.71 -0.91 2.40
C LEU A 80 -7.17 0.55 2.56
N PRO A 81 -7.59 1.01 3.75
CA PRO A 81 -8.00 2.40 3.93
C PRO A 81 -6.87 3.42 3.67
N PRO A 82 -7.17 4.65 3.20
CA PRO A 82 -6.18 5.63 2.72
C PRO A 82 -5.12 6.12 3.71
N GLN A 83 -5.18 5.70 4.99
CA GLN A 83 -4.20 6.06 6.03
C GLN A 83 -3.68 4.85 6.81
N THR A 84 -3.87 3.64 6.28
CA THR A 84 -3.35 2.43 6.93
C THR A 84 -1.99 2.08 6.35
N GLU A 85 -0.99 1.89 7.22
CA GLU A 85 0.30 1.35 6.81
C GLU A 85 0.17 -0.11 6.34
N ILE A 86 0.67 -0.41 5.14
CA ILE A 86 0.64 -1.75 4.53
C ILE A 86 1.30 -2.79 5.46
N ALA A 87 2.40 -2.41 6.10
CA ALA A 87 3.11 -3.22 7.07
C ALA A 87 3.90 -2.31 8.03
N PRO A 88 4.25 -2.79 9.24
CA PRO A 88 5.08 -2.02 10.16
C PRO A 88 6.39 -1.56 9.52
N ALA A 89 6.86 -0.36 9.85
CA ALA A 89 8.11 0.20 9.33
C ALA A 89 9.31 -0.75 9.45
N ALA A 90 9.41 -1.52 10.54
CA ALA A 90 10.46 -2.53 10.73
C ALA A 90 10.41 -3.64 9.66
N VAL A 91 9.21 -4.09 9.26
CA VAL A 91 9.02 -5.08 8.19
C VAL A 91 9.29 -4.47 6.82
N MET A 92 8.91 -3.20 6.63
CA MET A 92 9.19 -2.48 5.37
C MET A 92 10.69 -2.34 5.10
N LYS A 93 11.51 -2.19 6.15
CA LYS A 93 12.99 -2.16 6.05
C LYS A 93 13.61 -3.51 5.66
N LEU A 94 12.88 -4.61 5.82
CA LEU A 94 13.36 -5.95 5.44
C LEU A 94 13.12 -6.25 3.96
N ILE A 95 12.35 -5.42 3.25
CA ILE A 95 12.07 -5.63 1.83
C ILE A 95 13.14 -4.94 1.02
N GLN A 96 13.95 -5.76 0.36
CA GLN A 96 15.12 -5.35 -0.37
C GLN A 96 15.05 -6.00 -1.75
N CYS A 97 15.25 -5.22 -2.82
CA CYS A 97 15.56 -5.84 -4.10
C CYS A 97 17.05 -6.20 -4.16
N GLY A 98 17.39 -7.31 -4.81
CA GLY A 98 18.76 -7.68 -5.13
C GLY A 98 19.27 -7.11 -6.45
N CYS A 99 18.67 -6.03 -6.97
CA CYS A 99 19.06 -5.45 -8.26
C CYS A 99 20.39 -4.70 -8.14
N SER A 100 21.35 -4.99 -9.03
CA SER A 100 22.74 -4.49 -8.97
C SER A 100 23.19 -3.67 -10.19
N THR A 101 22.35 -3.51 -11.20
CA THR A 101 22.73 -2.88 -12.48
C THR A 101 22.66 -1.35 -12.41
N GLU A 102 23.47 -0.66 -13.22
CA GLU A 102 23.47 0.81 -13.33
C GLU A 102 22.09 1.41 -13.67
N THR A 103 21.23 0.66 -14.35
CA THR A 103 19.82 1.00 -14.65
C THR A 103 18.86 -0.01 -14.02
N SER A 104 18.99 -0.21 -12.71
CA SER A 104 18.22 -1.19 -11.95
C SER A 104 16.75 -0.81 -11.77
N CYS A 105 15.91 -1.80 -11.47
CA CYS A 105 14.51 -1.61 -11.05
C CYS A 105 13.56 -0.96 -12.07
N SER A 106 13.87 -1.04 -13.36
CA SER A 106 12.98 -0.55 -14.45
C SER A 106 11.86 -1.53 -14.83
N THR A 107 11.95 -2.78 -14.39
CA THR A 107 11.01 -3.86 -14.73
C THR A 107 10.52 -4.58 -13.48
N GLU A 108 9.47 -5.39 -13.65
CA GLU A 108 8.94 -6.26 -12.59
C GLU A 108 9.91 -7.39 -12.17
N ARG A 109 11.10 -7.50 -12.78
CA ARG A 109 12.19 -8.34 -12.25
C ARG A 109 12.67 -7.84 -10.89
N CYS A 110 12.47 -6.56 -10.58
CA CYS A 110 12.69 -6.02 -9.25
C CYS A 110 11.54 -6.40 -8.31
N GLY A 111 11.87 -7.07 -7.20
CA GLY A 111 10.89 -7.44 -6.18
C GLY A 111 10.10 -6.27 -5.59
N CYS A 112 10.71 -5.08 -5.48
CA CYS A 112 10.03 -3.86 -5.03
C CYS A 112 9.02 -3.36 -6.08
N VAL A 113 9.39 -3.37 -7.37
CA VAL A 113 8.51 -2.97 -8.47
C VAL A 113 7.32 -3.91 -8.58
N ALA A 114 7.58 -5.23 -8.57
CA ALA A 114 6.54 -6.25 -8.61
C ALA A 114 5.60 -6.20 -7.40
N SER A 115 6.11 -5.79 -6.24
CA SER A 115 5.31 -5.61 -5.02
C SER A 115 4.69 -4.22 -4.90
N GLN A 116 4.83 -3.39 -5.94
CA GLN A 116 4.29 -2.03 -6.01
C GLN A 116 4.71 -1.09 -4.88
N ILE A 117 5.95 -1.22 -4.41
CA ILE A 117 6.51 -0.37 -3.34
C ILE A 117 7.79 0.32 -3.79
N SER A 118 8.11 1.45 -3.14
CA SER A 118 9.38 2.15 -3.32
C SER A 118 10.56 1.28 -2.85
N CYS A 119 11.67 1.34 -3.58
CA CYS A 119 12.96 0.86 -3.07
C CYS A 119 13.38 1.74 -1.89
N SER A 120 14.00 1.12 -0.89
CA SER A 120 14.59 1.82 0.26
C SER A 120 16.12 1.82 0.16
N ALA A 121 16.79 2.57 1.03
CA ALA A 121 18.25 2.54 1.16
C ALA A 121 18.81 1.15 1.54
N PHE A 122 17.96 0.21 1.96
CA PHE A 122 18.34 -1.18 2.24
C PHE A 122 18.31 -2.07 0.99
N CYS A 123 17.76 -1.60 -0.13
CA CYS A 123 17.84 -2.29 -1.40
C CYS A 123 19.26 -2.27 -1.94
N HIS A 124 19.64 -3.29 -2.71
CA HIS A 124 20.96 -3.33 -3.33
C HIS A 124 21.16 -2.21 -4.38
N CYS A 125 20.07 -1.71 -4.98
CA CYS A 125 20.08 -0.52 -5.83
C CYS A 125 20.17 0.81 -5.05
N GLN A 126 20.14 0.76 -3.71
CA GLN A 126 20.27 1.90 -2.78
C GLN A 126 19.20 2.99 -2.92
N ALA A 127 18.19 2.80 -3.78
CA ALA A 127 17.14 3.78 -4.07
C ALA A 127 17.65 5.15 -4.57
N GLU A 128 18.85 5.20 -5.15
CA GLU A 128 19.41 6.44 -5.69
C GLU A 128 18.74 6.82 -7.01
N ILE A 129 18.40 8.10 -7.19
CA ILE A 129 17.70 8.63 -8.38
C ILE A 129 18.39 8.27 -9.69
N ARG A 130 19.73 8.24 -9.70
CA ARG A 130 20.50 8.00 -10.93
C ARG A 130 20.55 6.53 -11.33
N THR A 131 20.36 5.61 -10.40
CA THR A 131 20.60 4.17 -10.61
C THR A 131 19.36 3.29 -10.39
N CYS A 132 18.38 3.77 -9.62
CA CYS A 132 17.12 3.10 -9.34
C CYS A 132 15.99 3.70 -10.18
N GLN A 133 15.50 2.94 -11.15
CA GLN A 133 14.38 3.31 -12.04
C GLN A 133 13.03 2.78 -11.53
N ASN A 134 12.91 2.51 -10.23
CA ASN A 134 11.64 2.08 -9.64
C ASN A 134 10.64 3.25 -9.67
N LYS A 135 9.58 3.13 -10.47
CA LYS A 135 8.52 4.14 -10.60
C LYS A 135 7.90 4.58 -9.26
N TRP A 136 7.82 3.69 -8.27
CA TRP A 136 7.27 4.00 -6.95
C TRP A 136 8.25 4.79 -6.08
N THR A 137 9.55 4.61 -6.27
CA THR A 137 10.59 5.44 -5.63
C THR A 137 10.57 6.85 -6.20
N LEU A 138 10.50 6.97 -7.52
CA LEU A 138 10.46 8.27 -8.21
C LEU A 138 9.18 9.06 -7.87
N LEU A 139 8.03 8.37 -7.78
CA LEU A 139 6.77 9.00 -7.38
C LEU A 139 6.84 9.54 -5.95
N ARG A 140 7.39 8.75 -5.02
CA ARG A 140 7.58 9.17 -3.63
C ARG A 140 8.42 10.43 -3.52
N GLN A 141 9.57 10.47 -4.21
CA GLN A 141 10.45 11.64 -4.21
C GLN A 141 9.75 12.88 -4.79
N ARG A 142 8.99 12.73 -5.89
CA ARG A 142 8.21 13.84 -6.46
C ARG A 142 7.19 14.43 -5.47
N ILE A 143 6.54 13.57 -4.68
CA ILE A 143 5.60 14.02 -3.64
C ILE A 143 6.34 14.73 -2.50
N GLU A 144 7.48 14.19 -2.07
CA GLU A 144 8.32 14.81 -1.03
C GLU A 144 8.85 16.20 -1.49
N ASP A 145 9.29 16.32 -2.74
CA ASP A 145 9.75 17.58 -3.34
C ASP A 145 8.61 18.60 -3.47
N ALA A 146 7.42 18.17 -3.89
CA ALA A 146 6.25 19.04 -4.02
C ALA A 146 5.76 19.58 -2.67
N ASN A 147 5.77 18.72 -1.64
CA ASN A 147 5.41 19.13 -0.28
C ASN A 147 6.42 20.11 0.32
N TYR A 148 7.70 20.03 -0.07
CA TYR A 148 8.72 20.99 0.35
C TYR A 148 8.54 22.36 -0.31
N SER A 149 8.11 22.41 -1.58
CA SER A 149 7.84 23.68 -2.26
C SER A 149 6.62 24.43 -1.72
N ASP A 150 5.56 23.72 -1.34
CA ASP A 150 4.31 24.32 -0.85
C ASP A 150 4.47 24.93 0.55
N ALA A 151 5.37 24.38 1.37
CA ALA A 151 5.66 24.88 2.72
C ALA A 151 6.51 26.17 2.75
N ASN A 152 7.15 26.55 1.64
CA ASN A 152 8.05 27.70 1.58
C ASN A 152 7.39 28.94 0.92
N GLU A 153 6.16 28.83 0.43
CA GLU A 153 5.40 29.95 -0.15
C GLU A 153 4.61 30.74 0.92
N SER A 154 4.44 30.20 2.13
CA SER A 154 3.68 30.83 3.23
C SER A 154 4.48 31.80 4.13
N ASP A 155 5.79 31.94 3.94
CA ASP A 155 6.65 32.78 4.81
C ASP A 155 7.09 34.11 4.17
N ALA A 156 6.49 34.50 3.03
CA ALA A 156 6.93 35.64 2.24
C ALA A 156 6.00 36.87 2.26
N GLU A 157 5.26 37.15 3.33
CA GLU A 157 4.65 38.48 3.54
C GLU A 157 4.61 38.83 5.03
N VAL A 158 5.50 39.72 5.48
CA VAL A 158 5.25 40.95 6.28
C VAL A 158 6.62 41.52 6.68
N ASP A 159 7.02 42.61 6.04
CA ASP A 159 7.71 43.74 6.68
C ASP A 159 7.85 44.87 5.66
N ARG A 160 6.79 45.68 5.55
CA ARG A 160 6.90 47.08 5.17
C ARG A 160 6.31 47.87 6.32
N ASP A 161 7.17 48.46 7.13
CA ASP A 161 6.94 49.73 7.82
C ASP A 161 8.31 50.22 8.37
N ASP A 162 8.88 51.21 7.68
CA ASP A 162 9.58 52.39 8.24
C ASP A 162 9.99 53.36 7.12
#